data_AF-A0A3A1WTS9-F1
#
_entry.id   AF-A0A3A1WTS9-F1
#
_cell.length_a   1.000
_cell.length_b   1.000
_cell.length_c   1.000
_cell.angle_alpha   90.00
_cell.angle_beta   90.00
_cell.angle_gamma   90.00
#
_symmetry.space_group_name_H-M   'P 1'
#
loop_
_entity.id
_entity.type
_entity.pdbx_description
1 polymer ?
#
loop_
_entity_poly.entity_id
_entity_poly.type
_entity_poly.pdbx_seq_one_letter_code
_entity_poly.pdbx_strand_id
1 'polypeptide(L)'
;MSKTANGTADTDKPMEESAERLARPLIKLAKACGVATFYIDQQGSYTEITDEALVGVLDALGMPADTQGNIASSYKRVQSKRASELLPPTVVSFNGTK
;
A
#
# COMPACT_ATOMS: atom_id res chain seq x y z
N MET A 1 -41.05 -17.94 0.27
CA MET A 1 -40.63 -17.01 1.33
C MET A 1 -39.25 -17.44 1.81
N SER A 2 -38.19 -16.81 1.30
CA SER A 2 -36.82 -17.18 1.65
C SER A 2 -35.97 -15.92 1.83
N LYS A 3 -36.01 -15.44 3.07
CA LYS A 3 -35.01 -14.65 3.82
C LYS A 3 -34.01 -13.81 3.00
N THR A 4 -34.33 -12.54 2.85
CA THR A 4 -33.38 -11.44 2.61
C THR A 4 -32.37 -11.40 3.76
N ALA A 5 -31.10 -11.69 3.49
CA ALA A 5 -30.01 -11.39 4.41
C ALA A 5 -29.68 -9.89 4.27
N ASN A 6 -30.17 -9.09 5.21
CA ASN A 6 -29.73 -7.71 5.40
C ASN A 6 -28.24 -7.73 5.71
N GLY A 7 -27.41 -7.27 4.77
CA GLY A 7 -26.05 -6.86 5.04
C GLY A 7 -26.09 -5.60 5.89
N THR A 8 -26.09 -5.77 7.21
CA THR A 8 -25.80 -4.67 8.13
C THR A 8 -24.37 -4.24 7.84
N ALA A 9 -24.20 -3.09 7.19
CA ALA A 9 -22.89 -2.48 7.02
C ALA A 9 -22.26 -2.32 8.41
N ASP A 10 -21.14 -2.98 8.62
CA ASP A 10 -20.28 -2.85 9.80
C ASP A 10 -19.65 -1.46 9.76
N THR A 11 -20.40 -0.43 10.15
CA THR A 11 -20.01 0.98 10.08
C THR A 11 -19.01 1.42 11.15
N ASP A 12 -18.50 0.48 11.97
CA ASP A 12 -17.69 0.78 13.16
C ASP A 12 -16.26 0.22 13.09
N LYS A 13 -15.87 -0.42 11.98
CA LYS A 13 -14.46 -0.76 11.75
C LYS A 13 -13.68 0.46 11.26
N PRO A 14 -12.55 0.81 11.89
CA PRO A 14 -11.70 1.88 11.40
C PRO A 14 -11.29 1.58 9.95
N MET A 15 -11.62 2.49 9.04
CA MET A 15 -11.22 2.42 7.63
C MET A 15 -9.74 2.79 7.41
N GLU A 16 -9.00 3.02 8.50
CA GLU A 16 -7.62 3.46 8.51
C GLU A 16 -6.76 2.48 9.32
N GLU A 17 -5.54 2.22 8.84
CA GLU A 17 -4.57 1.38 9.54
C GLU A 17 -4.11 2.04 10.84
N SER A 18 -3.96 1.23 11.90
CA SER A 18 -3.44 1.68 13.19
C SER A 18 -2.04 2.29 13.07
N ALA A 19 -1.75 3.28 13.92
CA ALA A 19 -0.47 3.99 13.91
C ALA A 19 0.74 3.06 14.12
N GLU A 20 0.59 2.00 14.92
CA GLU A 20 1.61 0.99 15.18
C GLU A 20 1.98 0.26 13.88
N ARG A 21 0.97 -0.05 13.05
CA ARG A 21 1.17 -0.73 11.77
C ARG A 21 1.87 0.18 10.76
N LEU A 22 1.44 1.43 10.67
CA LEU A 22 2.07 2.45 9.82
C LEU A 22 3.53 2.73 10.21
N ALA A 23 3.88 2.56 11.49
CA ALA A 23 5.25 2.73 11.96
C ALA A 23 6.20 1.61 11.50
N ARG A 24 5.68 0.43 11.12
CA ARG A 24 6.49 -0.74 10.74
C ARG A 24 7.34 -0.47 9.49
N PRO A 25 8.63 -0.87 9.47
CA PRO A 25 9.52 -0.65 8.32
C PRO A 25 8.99 -1.20 7.00
N LEU A 26 8.41 -2.41 7.02
CA LEU A 26 7.86 -3.06 5.82
C LEU A 26 6.68 -2.26 5.23
N ILE A 27 5.80 -1.75 6.08
CA ILE A 27 4.63 -0.95 5.69
C ILE A 27 5.07 0.39 5.11
N LYS A 28 6.09 1.03 5.70
CA LYS A 28 6.69 2.26 5.15
C LYS A 28 7.27 2.04 3.76
N LEU A 29 7.97 0.93 3.54
CA LEU A 29 8.49 0.57 2.22
C LEU A 29 7.36 0.31 1.21
N ALA A 30 6.36 -0.48 1.59
CA ALA A 30 5.19 -0.76 0.74
C ALA A 30 4.51 0.54 0.28
N LYS A 31 4.21 1.46 1.22
CA LYS A 31 3.63 2.76 0.89
C LYS A 31 4.56 3.62 0.05
N ALA A 32 5.86 3.60 0.32
CA ALA A 32 6.84 4.31 -0.52
C ALA A 32 6.86 3.75 -1.96
N CYS A 33 6.60 2.47 -2.18
CA CYS A 33 6.50 1.87 -3.51
C CYS A 33 5.10 2.04 -4.16
N GLY A 34 4.12 2.60 -3.46
CA GLY A 34 2.73 2.68 -3.93
C GLY A 34 1.94 1.37 -3.81
N VAL A 35 2.42 0.43 -2.99
CA VAL A 35 1.74 -0.84 -2.71
C VAL A 35 0.74 -0.62 -1.59
N ALA A 36 -0.52 -0.99 -1.82
CA ALA A 36 -1.55 -0.96 -0.80
C ALA A 36 -1.21 -1.96 0.33
N THR A 37 -1.54 -1.60 1.57
CA THR A 37 -1.22 -2.41 2.76
C THR A 37 -2.47 -2.95 3.47
N PHE A 38 -3.64 -2.57 2.98
CA PHE A 38 -4.96 -3.10 3.30
C PHE A 38 -5.89 -2.91 2.09
N TYR A 39 -7.06 -3.55 2.12
CA TYR A 39 -8.15 -3.29 1.17
C TYR A 39 -9.51 -3.56 1.83
N ILE A 40 -10.57 -3.06 1.20
CA ILE A 40 -11.94 -3.44 1.50
C ILE A 40 -12.33 -4.51 0.48
N ASP A 41 -12.74 -5.68 0.96
CA ASP A 41 -13.16 -6.76 0.07
C ASP A 41 -14.50 -6.45 -0.62
N GLN A 42 -14.92 -7.35 -1.50
CA GLN A 42 -16.17 -7.18 -2.24
C GLN A 42 -17.43 -7.27 -1.35
N GLN A 43 -17.30 -7.77 -0.13
CA GLN A 43 -18.36 -7.86 0.87
C GLN A 43 -18.37 -6.64 1.82
N GLY A 44 -17.41 -5.73 1.68
CA GLY A 44 -17.26 -4.55 2.53
C GLY A 44 -16.38 -4.74 3.77
N SER A 45 -15.70 -5.88 3.90
CA SER A 45 -14.83 -6.16 5.04
C SER A 45 -13.44 -5.56 4.87
N TYR A 46 -12.98 -4.84 5.89
CA TYR A 46 -11.60 -4.37 5.98
C TYR A 46 -10.63 -5.55 6.20
N THR A 47 -9.65 -5.69 5.32
CA THR A 47 -8.63 -6.75 5.35
C THR A 47 -7.23 -6.15 5.23
N GLU A 48 -6.37 -6.47 6.19
CA GLU A 48 -4.95 -6.13 6.12
C GLU A 48 -4.18 -7.14 5.26
N ILE A 49 -3.24 -6.65 4.46
CA ILE A 49 -2.39 -7.52 3.63
C ILE A 49 -1.30 -8.13 4.51
N THR A 50 -1.07 -9.44 4.37
CA THR A 50 -0.07 -10.16 5.14
C THR A 50 1.36 -9.76 4.76
N ASP A 51 2.31 -9.96 5.67
CA ASP A 51 3.70 -9.59 5.43
C ASP A 51 4.30 -10.39 4.26
N GLU A 52 3.94 -11.67 4.13
CA GLU A 52 4.44 -12.55 3.05
C GLU A 52 3.99 -12.06 1.68
N ALA A 53 2.73 -11.62 1.57
CA ALA A 53 2.20 -11.04 0.35
C ALA A 53 2.90 -9.72 0.00
N LEU A 54 3.16 -8.86 1.01
CA LEU A 54 3.90 -7.63 0.80
C LEU A 54 5.33 -7.89 0.35
N VAL A 55 6.04 -8.84 0.97
CA VAL A 55 7.40 -9.21 0.57
C VAL A 55 7.42 -9.73 -0.87
N GLY A 56 6.49 -10.61 -1.24
CA GLY A 56 6.42 -11.15 -2.61
C GLY A 56 6.14 -10.08 -3.66
N VAL A 57 5.21 -9.16 -3.39
CA VAL A 57 4.90 -8.05 -4.32
C VAL A 57 6.09 -7.07 -4.42
N LEU A 58 6.72 -6.73 -3.29
CA LEU A 58 7.88 -5.84 -3.28
C LEU A 58 9.06 -6.44 -4.05
N ASP A 59 9.31 -7.74 -3.89
CA ASP A 59 10.34 -8.45 -4.65
C ASP A 59 10.05 -8.46 -6.15
N ALA A 60 8.79 -8.68 -6.55
CA ALA A 60 8.36 -8.59 -7.95
C ALA A 60 8.53 -7.19 -8.55
N LEU A 61 8.45 -6.12 -7.74
CA LEU A 61 8.76 -4.74 -8.13
C LEU A 61 10.26 -4.42 -8.11
N GLY A 62 11.11 -5.40 -7.78
CA GLY A 62 12.57 -5.26 -7.69
C GLY A 62 13.03 -4.50 -6.43
N MET A 63 12.25 -4.57 -5.35
CA MET A 63 12.54 -3.98 -4.03
C MET A 63 12.56 -5.09 -2.97
N PRO A 64 13.70 -5.78 -2.76
CA PRO A 64 13.77 -6.89 -1.81
C PRO A 64 13.44 -6.42 -0.38
N ALA A 65 12.63 -7.21 0.32
CA ALA A 65 12.08 -6.88 1.66
C ALA A 65 12.05 -8.09 2.62
N ASP A 66 12.75 -9.16 2.28
CA ASP A 66 12.92 -10.41 3.04
C ASP A 66 13.66 -10.24 4.37
N THR A 67 14.55 -9.25 4.47
CA THR A 67 15.30 -8.95 5.70
C THR A 67 15.21 -7.47 6.08
N GLN A 68 15.43 -7.15 7.36
CA GLN A 68 15.45 -5.75 7.83
C GLN A 68 16.52 -4.90 7.11
N GLY A 69 17.67 -5.49 6.77
CA GLY A 69 18.70 -4.83 5.97
C GLY A 69 18.23 -4.51 4.55
N ASN A 70 17.51 -5.46 3.92
CA ASN A 70 16.96 -5.28 2.59
C ASN A 70 15.81 -4.26 2.57
N ILE A 71 14.96 -4.24 3.60
CA ILE A 71 13.93 -3.21 3.75
C ILE A 71 14.57 -1.82 3.83
N ALA A 72 15.60 -1.64 4.67
CA ALA A 72 16.26 -0.35 4.83
C ALA A 72 16.99 0.10 3.55
N SER A 73 17.67 -0.80 2.85
CA SER A 73 18.38 -0.49 1.60
C SER A 73 17.41 -0.17 0.45
N SER A 74 16.34 -0.96 0.30
CA SER A 74 15.25 -0.73 -0.66
C SER A 74 14.55 0.60 -0.39
N TYR A 75 14.25 0.89 0.88
CA TYR A 75 13.63 2.17 1.25
C TYR A 75 14.53 3.35 0.88
N LYS A 76 15.83 3.28 1.21
CA LYS A 76 16.80 4.31 0.81
C LYS A 76 16.88 4.45 -0.71
N ARG A 77 16.88 3.34 -1.46
CA ARG A 77 16.91 3.35 -2.93
C ARG A 77 15.70 4.06 -3.53
N VAL A 78 14.49 3.80 -3.02
CA VAL A 78 13.27 4.50 -3.46
C VAL A 78 13.37 6.00 -3.21
N GLN A 79 13.83 6.38 -2.01
CA GLN A 79 13.97 7.79 -1.64
C GLN A 79 15.04 8.50 -2.47
N SER A 80 16.20 7.87 -2.67
CA SER A 80 17.27 8.42 -3.50
C SER A 80 16.86 8.57 -4.96
N LYS A 81 16.15 7.58 -5.53
CA LYS A 81 15.63 7.66 -6.89
C LYS A 81 14.71 8.88 -7.05
N ARG A 82 13.72 9.02 -6.17
CA ARG A 82 12.80 10.17 -6.17
C ARG A 82 13.52 11.50 -6.02
N ALA A 83 14.50 11.58 -5.12
CA ALA A 83 15.26 12.81 -4.89
C ALA A 83 16.18 13.17 -6.07
N SER A 84 16.63 12.18 -6.85
CA SER A 84 17.50 12.38 -8.02
C SER A 84 16.74 12.71 -9.31
N GLU A 85 15.43 12.48 -9.35
CA GLU A 85 14.60 12.75 -10.54
C GLU A 85 14.38 14.27 -10.67
N LEU A 86 15.07 14.89 -11.64
CA LEU A 86 14.92 16.32 -11.94
C LEU A 86 13.53 16.67 -12.49
N LEU A 87 12.90 15.70 -13.17
CA LEU A 87 11.57 15.79 -13.74
C LEU A 87 10.83 14.48 -13.46
N PRO A 88 9.50 14.51 -13.31
CA PRO A 88 8.72 13.28 -13.21
C PRO A 88 8.87 12.45 -14.48
N PRO A 89 8.76 11.10 -14.40
CA PRO A 89 8.94 10.22 -15.56
C PRO A 89 8.02 10.54 -16.74
N THR A 90 6.79 11.00 -16.47
CA THR A 90 5.82 11.43 -17.49
C THR A 90 4.81 12.37 -16.82
N VAL A 91 4.40 13.42 -17.54
CA VAL A 91 3.31 14.31 -17.12
C VAL A 91 2.12 14.08 -18.05
N VAL A 92 0.98 13.74 -17.47
CA VAL A 92 -0.30 13.63 -18.19
C VAL A 92 -1.22 14.72 -17.68
N SER A 93 -1.81 15.50 -18.59
CA SER A 93 -2.72 16.60 -18.25
C SER A 93 -3.89 16.66 -19.24
N PHE A 94 -5.03 17.18 -18.79
CA PHE A 94 -6.17 17.45 -19.65
C PHE A 94 -5.96 18.78 -20.39
N ASN A 95 -6.31 18.81 -21.68
CA ASN A 95 -6.31 20.04 -22.47
C ASN A 95 -7.31 21.05 -21.89
N GLY A 96 -6.87 22.29 -21.70
CA GLY A 96 -7.73 23.37 -21.21
C GLY A 96 -7.91 23.44 -19.70
N THR A 97 -7.16 22.64 -18.93
CA THR A 97 -7.05 22.86 -17.48
C THR A 97 -6.30 24.18 -17.24
N LYS A 98 -6.97 25.14 -16.58
CA LYS A 98 -6.40 26.43 -16.20
C LYS A 98 -5.27 26.28 -15.19
#